data_AF-A0A2V7FPI4-F1
#
_entry.id   AF-A0A2V7FPI4-F1
#
_cell.length_a   1.000
_cell.length_b   1.000
_cell.length_c   1.000
_cell.angle_alpha   90.00
_cell.angle_beta   90.00
_cell.angle_gamma   90.00
#
_symmetry.space_group_name_H-M   'P 1'
#
loop_
_entity.id
_entity.type
_entity.pdbx_description
1 polymer ?
#
loop_
_entity_poly.entity_id
_entity_poly.type
_entity_poly.pdbx_seq_one_letter_code
_entity_poly.pdbx_strand_id
1 'polypeptide(L)'
;MSAYLVEPLIQVAYIFATALFILALKWLAAPATARRGVLAGEVGMLLAVVGTLLHHEIVSYQWILVGFVLGSAIGAPMALYMPMTAVPQRTALSHAFGALAAALVGTAEYYLHTPQLSRFTMVALALELLLGSLTFTGSLMAFGKLQELLPTRPVTYRGQNVVNLSLLALAVASGIYLVVEPGASHLFPVFVTLGLLFGVLLIIPIGGADMPTVISLLNSYAGLAASAMGFVLDNKLLIIAGALDGASGLILSVIMCKAMNRSFTNVLFGAFGQVQAGAEAKGETRTVRSATAEEAASILEAASSVIIVPGYGMAVAQAQHKVRELYDALTKRGVDVKFAIHPVAGRMPGHMNVLLAEADIPYDRLLDMDAINPELAHADVALVIGANDVTNPAARHDRSSPIYGMPILDVDKARTVMVIKRSMSPGFAGIENELYYLDKAMMLFGDAKAVVGDIVKALSDGGHG
;
A
#
# COMPACT_ATOMS: atom_id res chain seq x y z
N MET A 1 33.23 0.90 -30.92
CA MET A 1 34.07 0.34 -29.83
C MET A 1 34.22 -1.15 -30.13
N SER A 2 35.41 -1.74 -30.00
CA SER A 2 35.58 -3.19 -30.30
C SER A 2 34.69 -4.01 -29.35
N ALA A 3 34.03 -5.07 -29.84
CA ALA A 3 33.08 -5.85 -29.05
C ALA A 3 33.65 -6.36 -27.71
N TYR A 4 34.97 -6.59 -27.68
CA TYR A 4 35.74 -7.00 -26.50
C TYR A 4 35.75 -5.98 -25.35
N LEU A 5 35.53 -4.69 -25.61
CA LEU A 5 35.55 -3.64 -24.58
C LEU A 5 34.14 -3.30 -24.07
N VAL A 6 33.09 -3.63 -24.82
CA VAL A 6 31.72 -3.24 -24.48
C VAL A 6 31.11 -4.20 -23.48
N GLU A 7 31.28 -5.52 -23.66
CA GLU A 7 30.70 -6.52 -22.77
C GLU A 7 31.16 -6.36 -21.30
N PRO A 8 32.46 -6.17 -21.01
CA PRO A 8 32.89 -5.89 -19.64
C PRO A 8 32.29 -4.59 -19.08
N LEU A 9 32.10 -3.57 -19.93
CA LEU A 9 31.51 -2.29 -19.51
C LEU A 9 30.04 -2.45 -19.12
N ILE A 10 29.27 -3.26 -19.86
CA ILE A 10 27.87 -3.59 -19.54
C ILE A 10 27.81 -4.32 -18.19
N GLN A 11 28.63 -5.35 -18.00
CA GLN A 11 28.67 -6.11 -16.75
C GLN A 11 29.05 -5.22 -15.56
N VAL A 12 30.02 -4.31 -15.73
CA VAL A 12 30.41 -3.34 -14.71
C VAL A 12 29.24 -2.38 -14.40
N ALA A 13 28.56 -1.86 -15.43
CA ALA A 13 27.38 -1.00 -15.24
C ALA A 13 26.28 -1.72 -14.46
N TYR A 14 26.01 -3.00 -14.76
CA TYR A 14 25.05 -3.83 -14.03
C TYR A 14 25.45 -4.09 -12.58
N ILE A 15 26.74 -4.31 -12.30
CA ILE A 15 27.23 -4.46 -10.91
C ILE A 15 26.99 -3.17 -10.11
N PHE A 16 27.34 -2.01 -10.68
CA PHE A 16 27.11 -0.72 -10.02
C PHE A 16 25.62 -0.42 -9.84
N ALA A 17 24.80 -0.67 -10.87
CA ALA A 17 23.34 -0.53 -10.78
C ALA A 17 22.76 -1.41 -9.68
N THR A 18 23.19 -2.68 -9.60
CA THR A 18 22.78 -3.62 -8.55
C THR A 18 23.15 -3.12 -7.16
N ALA A 19 24.39 -2.68 -6.97
CA ALA A 19 24.84 -2.15 -5.69
C ALA A 19 24.02 -0.91 -5.27
N LEU A 20 23.70 -0.04 -6.24
CA LEU A 20 22.86 1.13 -6.00
C LEU A 20 21.42 0.77 -5.66
N PHE A 21 20.81 -0.26 -6.27
CA PHE A 21 19.48 -0.74 -5.87
C PHE A 21 19.45 -1.28 -4.44
N ILE A 22 20.47 -2.04 -4.04
CA ILE A 22 20.60 -2.52 -2.66
C ILE A 22 20.75 -1.35 -1.67
N LEU A 23 21.62 -0.39 -2.00
CA LEU A 23 21.81 0.81 -1.18
C LEU A 23 20.56 1.70 -1.14
N ALA A 24 19.81 1.78 -2.23
CA ALA A 24 18.55 2.50 -2.31
C ALA A 24 17.56 1.99 -1.27
N LEU A 25 17.30 0.67 -1.23
CA LEU A 25 16.40 0.08 -0.23
C LEU A 25 16.91 0.25 1.20
N LYS A 26 18.23 0.08 1.41
CA LYS A 26 18.84 0.29 2.74
C LYS A 26 18.60 1.73 3.24
N TRP A 27 18.79 2.72 2.38
CA TRP A 27 18.64 4.12 2.75
C TRP A 27 17.19 4.59 2.82
N LEU A 28 16.27 3.93 2.10
CA LEU A 28 14.82 4.16 2.22
C LEU A 28 14.25 3.70 3.56
N ALA A 29 14.93 2.80 4.28
CA ALA A 29 14.47 2.31 5.57
C ALA A 29 14.51 3.35 6.70
N ALA A 30 15.18 4.50 6.51
CA ALA A 30 15.25 5.57 7.51
C ALA A 30 14.96 6.95 6.90
N PRO A 31 14.12 7.79 7.54
CA PRO A 31 13.76 9.11 7.01
C PRO A 31 14.96 10.00 6.68
N ALA A 32 15.98 10.01 7.55
CA ALA A 32 17.19 10.83 7.37
C ALA A 32 17.99 10.48 6.10
N THR A 33 17.92 9.23 5.63
CA THR A 33 18.63 8.77 4.43
C THR A 33 17.72 8.57 3.23
N ALA A 34 16.40 8.70 3.37
CA ALA A 34 15.42 8.37 2.33
C ALA A 34 15.70 9.07 1.00
N ARG A 35 16.03 10.38 1.02
CA ARG A 35 16.39 11.13 -0.19
C ARG A 35 17.62 10.59 -0.92
N ARG A 36 18.64 10.15 -0.17
CA ARG A 36 19.83 9.50 -0.73
C ARG A 36 19.47 8.15 -1.36
N GLY A 37 18.53 7.44 -0.73
CA GLY A 37 18.00 6.18 -1.24
C GLY A 37 17.33 6.33 -2.61
N VAL A 38 16.45 7.32 -2.76
CA VAL A 38 15.79 7.63 -4.05
C VAL A 38 16.81 7.95 -5.13
N LEU A 39 17.76 8.86 -4.85
CA LEU A 39 18.80 9.24 -5.81
C LEU A 39 19.66 8.05 -6.23
N ALA A 40 20.02 7.17 -5.29
CA ALA A 40 20.78 5.96 -5.61
C ALA A 40 19.99 5.05 -6.56
N GLY A 41 18.68 4.88 -6.34
CA GLY A 41 17.81 4.12 -7.22
C GLY A 41 17.71 4.72 -8.63
N GLU A 42 17.56 6.04 -8.74
CA GLU A 42 17.51 6.76 -10.02
C GLU A 42 18.82 6.58 -10.82
N VAL A 43 19.96 6.78 -10.17
CA VAL A 43 21.28 6.59 -10.80
C VAL A 43 21.48 5.12 -11.18
N GLY A 44 21.06 4.18 -10.33
CA GLY A 44 21.13 2.75 -10.62
C GLY A 44 20.30 2.38 -11.86
N MET A 45 19.08 2.90 -11.97
CA MET A 45 18.22 2.69 -13.14
C MET A 45 18.81 3.31 -14.41
N LEU A 46 19.37 4.52 -14.31
CA LEU A 46 20.05 5.16 -15.46
C LEU A 46 21.23 4.31 -15.94
N LEU A 47 22.08 3.83 -15.03
CA LEU A 47 23.21 2.96 -15.36
C LEU A 47 22.75 1.63 -15.99
N ALA A 48 21.68 1.04 -15.48
CA ALA A 48 21.08 -0.16 -16.05
C ALA A 48 20.64 0.06 -17.50
N VAL A 49 19.81 1.09 -17.74
CA VAL A 49 19.28 1.41 -19.07
C VAL A 49 20.41 1.73 -20.05
N VAL A 50 21.34 2.60 -19.66
CA VAL A 50 22.49 2.96 -20.51
C VAL A 50 23.36 1.74 -20.79
N GLY A 51 23.61 0.90 -19.78
CA GLY A 51 24.33 -0.36 -19.95
C GLY A 51 23.66 -1.27 -20.98
N THR A 52 22.36 -1.49 -20.87
CA THR A 52 21.59 -2.31 -21.83
C THR A 52 21.62 -1.73 -23.24
N LEU A 53 21.57 -0.39 -23.39
CA LEU A 53 21.61 0.27 -24.70
C LEU A 53 22.95 0.13 -25.45
N LEU A 54 24.00 -0.30 -24.77
CA LEU A 54 25.30 -0.61 -25.37
C LEU A 54 25.38 -2.03 -25.93
N HIS A 55 24.37 -2.88 -25.71
CA HIS A 55 24.36 -4.24 -26.21
C HIS A 55 24.36 -4.27 -27.75
N HIS A 56 25.21 -5.10 -28.34
CA HIS A 56 25.41 -5.12 -29.81
C HIS A 56 24.25 -5.73 -30.59
N GLU A 57 23.37 -6.47 -29.91
CA GLU A 57 22.22 -7.16 -30.52
C GLU A 57 20.99 -6.24 -30.69
N ILE A 58 21.13 -4.93 -30.42
CA ILE A 58 20.03 -3.98 -30.58
C ILE A 58 19.72 -3.80 -32.07
N VAL A 59 18.59 -4.36 -32.49
CA VAL A 59 18.12 -4.35 -33.89
C VAL A 59 17.60 -2.97 -34.31
N SER A 60 16.92 -2.24 -33.42
CA SER A 60 16.35 -0.92 -33.74
C SER A 60 16.20 -0.01 -32.53
N TYR A 61 17.03 1.04 -32.48
CA TYR A 61 16.90 2.12 -31.51
C TYR A 61 15.62 2.94 -31.69
N GLN A 62 15.02 2.94 -32.88
CA GLN A 62 13.81 3.70 -33.16
C GLN A 62 12.63 3.21 -32.33
N TRP A 63 12.40 1.89 -32.27
CA TRP A 63 11.30 1.32 -31.49
C TRP A 63 11.51 1.47 -29.98
N ILE A 64 12.76 1.37 -29.52
CA ILE A 64 13.12 1.64 -28.12
C ILE A 64 12.80 3.09 -27.76
N LEU A 65 13.19 4.05 -28.60
CA LEU A 65 12.92 5.48 -28.36
C LEU A 65 11.42 5.77 -28.35
N VAL A 66 10.65 5.20 -29.29
CA VAL A 66 9.19 5.35 -29.32
C VAL A 66 8.57 4.82 -28.03
N GLY A 67 8.95 3.62 -27.58
CA GLY A 67 8.47 3.05 -26.32
C GLY A 67 8.83 3.94 -25.11
N PHE A 68 10.06 4.43 -25.06
CA PHE A 68 10.53 5.31 -23.99
C PHE A 68 9.75 6.63 -23.94
N VAL A 69 9.52 7.27 -25.10
CA VAL A 69 8.79 8.53 -25.21
C VAL A 69 7.32 8.34 -24.82
N LEU A 70 6.66 7.31 -25.35
CA LEU A 70 5.25 7.03 -25.02
C LEU A 70 5.07 6.66 -23.54
N GLY A 71 5.95 5.82 -23.00
CA GLY A 71 5.95 5.46 -21.59
C GLY A 71 6.15 6.67 -20.69
N SER A 72 7.09 7.54 -21.03
CA SER A 72 7.39 8.77 -20.29
C SER A 72 6.26 9.81 -20.40
N ALA A 73 5.62 9.93 -21.57
CA ALA A 73 4.49 10.83 -21.81
C ALA A 73 3.26 10.46 -20.97
N ILE A 74 3.10 9.19 -20.59
CA ILE A 74 2.02 8.73 -19.70
C ILE A 74 2.48 8.78 -18.23
N GLY A 75 3.68 8.24 -17.96
CA GLY A 75 4.20 8.07 -16.60
C GLY A 75 4.54 9.37 -15.89
N ALA A 76 5.12 10.36 -16.59
CA ALA A 76 5.51 11.62 -15.95
C ALA A 76 4.30 12.47 -15.52
N PRO A 77 3.25 12.67 -16.34
CA PRO A 77 2.04 13.35 -15.89
C PRO A 77 1.34 12.62 -14.73
N MET A 78 1.24 11.28 -14.80
CA MET A 78 0.71 10.49 -13.69
C MET A 78 1.51 10.70 -12.40
N ALA A 79 2.83 10.91 -12.53
CA ALA A 79 3.71 11.13 -11.40
C ALA A 79 3.56 12.50 -10.75
N LEU A 80 3.35 13.54 -11.55
CA LEU A 80 3.33 14.94 -11.14
C LEU A 80 1.95 15.43 -10.71
N TYR A 81 0.87 14.93 -11.33
CA TYR A 81 -0.47 15.49 -11.14
C TYR A 81 -1.37 14.69 -10.21
N MET A 82 -1.03 13.44 -9.90
CA MET A 82 -1.89 12.62 -9.08
C MET A 82 -1.75 12.97 -7.58
N PRO A 83 -2.86 13.24 -6.86
CA PRO A 83 -2.80 13.63 -5.44
C PRO A 83 -2.08 12.61 -4.55
N MET A 84 -1.44 13.08 -3.47
CA MET A 84 -0.73 12.23 -2.51
C MET A 84 -1.66 11.24 -1.77
N THR A 85 -2.94 11.55 -1.68
CA THR A 85 -3.95 10.61 -1.16
C THR A 85 -4.24 9.43 -2.09
N ALA A 86 -3.92 9.56 -3.37
CA ALA A 86 -4.12 8.55 -4.38
C ALA A 86 -2.88 7.66 -4.62
N VAL A 87 -1.81 7.83 -3.84
CA VAL A 87 -0.58 7.03 -3.95
C VAL A 87 -0.86 5.50 -3.96
N PRO A 88 -1.76 4.93 -3.14
CA PRO A 88 -2.02 3.49 -3.16
C PRO A 88 -2.42 2.95 -4.55
N GLN A 89 -3.37 3.62 -5.21
CA GLN A 89 -3.86 3.18 -6.50
C GLN A 89 -2.87 3.45 -7.64
N ARG A 90 -2.02 4.49 -7.55
CA ARG A 90 -0.91 4.66 -8.50
C ARG A 90 0.10 3.55 -8.37
N THR A 91 0.44 3.14 -7.15
CA THR A 91 1.34 2.02 -6.92
C THR A 91 0.78 0.75 -7.57
N ALA A 92 -0.52 0.50 -7.43
CA ALA A 92 -1.19 -0.61 -8.14
C ALA A 92 -1.04 -0.50 -9.67
N LEU A 93 -1.25 0.67 -10.28
CA LEU A 93 -1.03 0.85 -11.72
C LEU A 93 0.43 0.64 -12.14
N SER A 94 1.40 1.14 -11.37
CA SER A 94 2.82 0.94 -11.65
C SER A 94 3.18 -0.54 -11.68
N HIS A 95 2.69 -1.33 -10.72
CA HIS A 95 2.91 -2.78 -10.70
C HIS A 95 2.21 -3.46 -11.88
N ALA A 96 1.01 -3.02 -12.26
CA ALA A 96 0.31 -3.54 -13.42
C ALA A 96 1.14 -3.38 -14.70
N PHE A 97 1.70 -2.19 -14.94
CA PHE A 97 2.50 -1.94 -16.14
C PHE A 97 3.82 -2.70 -16.12
N GLY A 98 4.51 -2.80 -14.97
CA GLY A 98 5.72 -3.61 -14.85
C GLY A 98 5.46 -5.10 -15.11
N ALA A 99 4.38 -5.64 -14.55
CA ALA A 99 3.99 -7.03 -14.74
C ALA A 99 3.52 -7.33 -16.17
N LEU A 100 2.84 -6.38 -16.83
CA LEU A 100 2.48 -6.48 -18.24
C LEU A 100 3.73 -6.47 -19.12
N ALA A 101 4.70 -5.60 -18.85
CA ALA A 101 5.97 -5.59 -19.57
C ALA A 101 6.67 -6.95 -19.44
N ALA A 102 6.67 -7.55 -18.25
CA ALA A 102 7.19 -8.90 -18.06
C ALA A 102 6.44 -9.97 -18.85
N ALA A 103 5.11 -9.96 -18.80
CA ALA A 103 4.32 -10.91 -19.58
C ALA A 103 4.54 -10.77 -21.09
N LEU A 104 4.71 -9.54 -21.60
CA LEU A 104 4.98 -9.28 -23.01
C LEU A 104 6.38 -9.73 -23.43
N VAL A 105 7.40 -9.51 -22.60
CA VAL A 105 8.78 -9.98 -22.84
C VAL A 105 8.82 -11.50 -22.85
N GLY A 106 8.29 -12.18 -21.83
CA GLY A 106 8.20 -13.64 -21.81
C GLY A 106 7.39 -14.22 -22.98
N THR A 107 6.36 -13.51 -23.45
CA THR A 107 5.62 -13.90 -24.67
C THR A 107 6.47 -13.79 -25.93
N ALA A 108 7.23 -12.71 -26.07
CA ALA A 108 8.15 -12.54 -27.19
C ALA A 108 9.24 -13.62 -27.18
N GLU A 109 9.86 -13.87 -26.04
CA GLU A 109 10.89 -14.90 -25.85
C GLU A 109 10.38 -16.30 -26.20
N TYR A 110 9.14 -16.61 -25.83
CA TYR A 110 8.52 -17.88 -26.18
C TYR A 110 8.42 -18.05 -27.71
N TYR A 111 7.84 -17.08 -28.41
CA TYR A 111 7.63 -17.19 -29.85
C TYR A 111 8.91 -17.06 -30.68
N LEU A 112 9.94 -16.37 -30.18
CA LEU A 112 11.23 -16.25 -30.86
C LEU A 112 12.06 -17.55 -30.81
N HIS A 113 11.98 -18.28 -29.69
CA HIS A 113 12.86 -19.40 -29.42
C HIS A 113 12.17 -20.77 -29.43
N THR A 114 10.84 -20.83 -29.60
CA THR A 114 10.10 -22.10 -29.76
C THR A 114 10.36 -22.73 -31.13
N PRO A 115 10.56 -24.07 -31.23
CA PRO A 115 10.52 -25.07 -30.15
C PRO A 115 11.86 -25.32 -29.43
N GLN A 116 12.93 -24.57 -29.71
CA GLN A 116 14.28 -24.81 -29.20
C GLN A 116 14.55 -24.29 -27.77
N LEU A 117 13.51 -24.08 -26.96
CA LEU A 117 13.65 -23.66 -25.57
C LEU A 117 14.14 -24.82 -24.69
N SER A 118 15.14 -24.53 -23.86
CA SER A 118 15.55 -25.49 -22.82
C SER A 118 14.44 -25.68 -21.79
N ARG A 119 14.35 -26.86 -21.16
CA ARG A 119 13.36 -27.10 -20.10
C ARG A 119 13.49 -26.11 -18.94
N PHE A 120 14.72 -25.72 -18.59
CA PHE A 120 14.96 -24.73 -17.55
C PHE A 120 14.42 -23.36 -17.95
N THR A 121 14.75 -22.88 -19.14
CA THR A 121 14.26 -21.60 -19.67
C THR A 121 12.74 -21.59 -19.75
N MET A 122 12.13 -22.70 -20.19
CA MET A 122 10.68 -22.81 -20.28
C MET A 122 10.00 -22.81 -18.90
N VAL A 123 10.63 -23.38 -17.86
CA VAL A 123 10.14 -23.27 -16.47
C VAL A 123 10.21 -21.83 -15.99
N ALA A 124 11.34 -21.15 -16.20
CA ALA A 124 11.50 -19.74 -15.83
C ALA A 124 10.47 -18.86 -16.55
N LEU A 125 10.28 -19.08 -17.85
CA LEU A 125 9.32 -18.37 -18.70
C LEU A 125 7.87 -18.64 -18.27
N ALA A 126 7.54 -19.87 -17.88
CA ALA A 126 6.22 -20.20 -17.35
C ALA A 126 5.95 -19.48 -16.02
N LEU A 127 6.94 -19.42 -15.12
CA LEU A 127 6.81 -18.67 -13.86
C LEU A 127 6.68 -17.16 -14.10
N GLU A 128 7.51 -16.61 -14.97
CA GLU A 128 7.46 -15.21 -15.40
C GLU A 128 6.07 -14.84 -15.93
N LEU A 129 5.55 -15.60 -16.88
CA LEU A 129 4.25 -15.33 -17.50
C LEU A 129 3.08 -15.52 -16.55
N LEU A 130 3.11 -16.57 -15.72
CA LEU A 130 2.04 -16.82 -14.77
C LEU A 130 1.96 -15.67 -13.76
N LEU A 131 3.09 -15.33 -13.13
CA LEU A 131 3.17 -14.25 -12.15
C LEU A 131 2.93 -12.88 -12.79
N GLY A 132 3.47 -12.61 -13.97
CA GLY A 132 3.26 -11.37 -14.70
C GLY A 132 1.79 -11.16 -15.11
N SER A 133 1.17 -12.18 -15.69
CA SER A 133 -0.23 -12.09 -16.16
C SER A 133 -1.21 -11.92 -15.00
N LEU A 134 -1.08 -12.71 -13.93
CA LEU A 134 -1.95 -12.57 -12.77
C LEU A 134 -1.72 -11.25 -12.03
N THR A 135 -0.47 -10.76 -12.00
CA THR A 135 -0.15 -9.49 -11.33
C THR A 135 -0.68 -8.31 -12.11
N PHE A 136 -0.64 -8.37 -13.44
CA PHE A 136 -1.22 -7.33 -14.30
C PHE A 136 -2.71 -7.16 -14.04
N THR A 137 -3.52 -8.21 -14.19
CA THR A 137 -4.97 -8.11 -14.00
C THR A 137 -5.35 -7.93 -12.53
N GLY A 138 -4.64 -8.56 -11.59
CA GLY A 138 -4.85 -8.36 -10.17
C GLY A 138 -4.61 -6.91 -9.75
N SER A 139 -3.55 -6.29 -10.25
CA SER A 139 -3.23 -4.90 -9.92
C SER A 139 -4.21 -3.91 -10.55
N LEU A 140 -4.72 -4.18 -11.76
CA LEU A 140 -5.82 -3.41 -12.35
C LEU A 140 -7.11 -3.49 -11.53
N MET A 141 -7.45 -4.68 -11.00
CA MET A 141 -8.60 -4.85 -10.11
C MET A 141 -8.41 -4.10 -8.79
N ALA A 142 -7.20 -4.14 -8.21
CA ALA A 142 -6.87 -3.38 -7.00
C ALA A 142 -6.98 -1.87 -7.23
N PHE A 143 -6.45 -1.37 -8.36
CA PHE A 143 -6.62 0.03 -8.78
C PHE A 143 -8.10 0.40 -8.90
N GLY A 144 -8.89 -0.40 -9.62
CA GLY A 144 -10.31 -0.15 -9.83
C GLY A 144 -11.11 -0.10 -8.53
N LYS A 145 -10.79 -0.96 -7.56
CA LYS A 145 -11.40 -0.94 -6.22
C LYS A 145 -11.00 0.30 -5.42
N LEU A 146 -9.73 0.68 -5.44
CA LEU A 146 -9.25 1.84 -4.68
C LEU A 146 -9.69 3.18 -5.26
N GLN A 147 -9.86 3.26 -6.58
CA GLN A 147 -10.51 4.38 -7.26
C GLN A 147 -12.03 4.36 -7.20
N GLU A 148 -12.61 3.36 -6.52
CA GLU A 148 -14.06 3.22 -6.37
C GLU A 148 -14.83 3.10 -7.70
N LEU A 149 -14.10 2.76 -8.79
CA LEU A 149 -14.66 2.37 -10.09
C LEU A 149 -15.31 0.98 -10.01
N LEU A 150 -14.79 0.14 -9.10
CA LEU A 150 -15.31 -1.18 -8.77
C LEU A 150 -15.83 -1.19 -7.32
N PRO A 151 -16.79 -2.06 -6.98
CA PRO A 151 -17.26 -2.21 -5.61
C PRO A 151 -16.11 -2.55 -4.65
N THR A 152 -15.97 -1.76 -3.58
CA THR A 152 -14.96 -1.96 -2.52
C THR A 152 -15.31 -3.12 -1.58
N ARG A 153 -16.58 -3.51 -1.51
CA ARG A 153 -17.02 -4.67 -0.73
C ARG A 153 -16.53 -5.98 -1.36
N PRO A 154 -16.16 -6.99 -0.54
CA PRO A 154 -15.98 -8.36 -1.01
C PRO A 154 -17.17 -8.84 -1.84
N VAL A 155 -16.92 -9.36 -3.04
CA VAL A 155 -17.94 -10.04 -3.84
C VAL A 155 -17.59 -11.52 -3.87
N THR A 156 -18.44 -12.35 -3.27
CA THR A 156 -18.23 -13.80 -3.20
C THR A 156 -19.38 -14.55 -3.87
N TYR A 157 -19.10 -15.75 -4.38
CA TYR A 157 -20.11 -16.62 -4.99
C TYR A 157 -19.94 -18.08 -4.55
N ARG A 158 -21.00 -18.87 -4.66
CA ARG A 158 -21.00 -20.28 -4.22
C ARG A 158 -20.02 -21.09 -5.08
N GLY A 159 -19.11 -21.83 -4.43
CA GLY A 159 -18.10 -22.65 -5.12
C GLY A 159 -16.86 -21.90 -5.62
N GLN A 160 -16.69 -20.63 -5.25
CA GLN A 160 -15.57 -19.79 -5.69
C GLN A 160 -14.18 -20.42 -5.45
N ASN A 161 -13.95 -21.06 -4.30
CA ASN A 161 -12.66 -21.70 -4.01
C ASN A 161 -12.36 -22.83 -5.00
N VAL A 162 -13.38 -23.60 -5.39
CA VAL A 162 -13.23 -24.66 -6.39
C VAL A 162 -12.88 -24.06 -7.74
N VAL A 163 -13.61 -23.04 -8.18
CA VAL A 163 -13.34 -22.37 -9.47
C VAL A 163 -11.93 -21.78 -9.50
N ASN A 164 -11.54 -21.03 -8.47
CA ASN A 164 -10.23 -20.40 -8.39
C ASN A 164 -9.09 -21.44 -8.37
N LEU A 165 -9.21 -22.48 -7.56
CA LEU A 165 -8.19 -23.55 -7.46
C LEU A 165 -8.13 -24.38 -8.74
N SER A 166 -9.27 -24.70 -9.37
CA SER A 166 -9.30 -25.42 -10.64
C SER A 166 -8.67 -24.60 -11.77
N LEU A 167 -8.93 -23.29 -11.82
CA LEU A 167 -8.34 -22.41 -12.83
C LEU A 167 -6.82 -22.28 -12.66
N LEU A 168 -6.34 -22.14 -11.42
CA LEU A 168 -4.91 -22.16 -11.12
C LEU A 168 -4.27 -23.51 -11.46
N ALA A 169 -4.92 -24.61 -11.09
CA ALA A 169 -4.43 -25.95 -11.39
C ALA A 169 -4.34 -26.19 -12.91
N LEU A 170 -5.33 -25.71 -13.67
CA LEU A 170 -5.31 -25.78 -15.13
C LEU A 170 -4.16 -24.93 -15.71
N ALA A 171 -3.94 -23.71 -15.20
CA ALA A 171 -2.82 -22.87 -15.61
C ALA A 171 -1.48 -23.58 -15.36
N VAL A 172 -1.29 -24.14 -14.16
CA VAL A 172 -0.07 -24.87 -13.79
C VAL A 172 0.10 -26.13 -14.65
N ALA A 173 -0.97 -26.90 -14.90
CA ALA A 173 -0.92 -28.08 -15.75
C ALA A 173 -0.56 -27.72 -17.21
N SER A 174 -1.14 -26.65 -17.76
CA SER A 174 -0.77 -26.13 -19.08
C SER A 174 0.69 -25.68 -19.14
N GLY A 175 1.18 -24.99 -18.09
CA GLY A 175 2.58 -24.60 -17.98
C GLY A 175 3.53 -25.81 -17.92
N ILE A 176 3.22 -26.81 -17.11
CA ILE A 176 4.00 -28.07 -17.04
C ILE A 176 4.02 -28.77 -18.40
N TYR A 177 2.90 -28.81 -19.11
CA TYR A 177 2.84 -29.40 -20.44
C TYR A 177 3.73 -28.64 -21.43
N LEU A 178 3.70 -27.30 -21.42
CA LEU A 178 4.57 -26.47 -22.27
C LEU A 178 6.06 -26.65 -21.91
N VAL A 179 6.40 -26.97 -20.66
CA VAL A 179 7.79 -27.31 -20.26
C VAL A 179 8.25 -28.64 -20.87
N VAL A 180 7.34 -29.62 -20.98
CA VAL A 180 7.64 -30.92 -21.60
C VAL A 180 7.68 -30.80 -23.12
N GLU A 181 6.74 -30.05 -23.70
CA GLU A 181 6.56 -29.87 -25.14
C GLU A 181 6.45 -28.36 -25.48
N PRO A 182 7.58 -27.63 -25.56
CA PRO A 182 7.57 -26.21 -25.88
C PRO A 182 6.94 -25.90 -27.24
N GLY A 183 6.99 -26.85 -28.19
CA GLY A 183 6.39 -26.73 -29.52
C GLY A 183 4.86 -26.67 -29.54
N ALA A 184 4.17 -26.88 -28.41
CA ALA A 184 2.72 -26.80 -28.31
C ALA A 184 2.18 -25.36 -28.27
N SER A 185 2.53 -24.54 -29.27
CA SER A 185 2.23 -23.09 -29.31
C SER A 185 0.75 -22.72 -29.28
N HIS A 186 -0.15 -23.67 -29.55
CA HIS A 186 -1.59 -23.48 -29.42
C HIS A 186 -2.05 -23.41 -27.95
N LEU A 187 -1.33 -24.05 -27.02
CA LEU A 187 -1.64 -24.00 -25.58
C LEU A 187 -1.09 -22.75 -24.90
N PHE A 188 -0.10 -22.09 -25.51
CA PHE A 188 0.54 -20.92 -24.92
C PHE A 188 -0.44 -19.75 -24.67
N PRO A 189 -1.28 -19.32 -25.64
CA PRO A 189 -2.29 -18.29 -25.37
C PRO A 189 -3.30 -18.70 -24.30
N VAL A 190 -3.64 -20.00 -24.22
CA VAL A 190 -4.55 -20.53 -23.19
C VAL A 190 -3.91 -20.36 -21.80
N PHE A 191 -2.63 -20.73 -21.67
CA PHE A 191 -1.87 -20.56 -20.43
C PHE A 191 -1.84 -19.11 -19.95
N VAL A 192 -1.50 -18.17 -20.84
CA VAL A 192 -1.49 -16.72 -20.54
C VAL A 192 -2.88 -16.24 -20.12
N THR A 193 -3.92 -16.64 -20.86
CA THR A 193 -5.32 -16.27 -20.57
C THR A 193 -5.76 -16.78 -19.20
N LEU A 194 -5.37 -18.00 -18.82
CA LEU A 194 -5.66 -18.54 -17.50
C LEU A 194 -4.97 -17.71 -16.40
N GLY A 195 -3.73 -17.28 -16.61
CA GLY A 195 -3.04 -16.36 -15.69
C GLY A 195 -3.78 -15.02 -15.53
N LEU A 196 -4.19 -14.40 -16.65
CA LEU A 196 -4.96 -13.15 -16.66
C LEU A 196 -6.29 -13.31 -15.91
N LEU A 197 -7.04 -14.39 -16.19
CA LEU A 197 -8.31 -14.68 -15.51
C LEU A 197 -8.11 -14.94 -14.02
N PHE A 198 -7.04 -15.67 -13.66
CA PHE A 198 -6.73 -15.96 -12.26
C PHE A 198 -6.50 -14.68 -11.47
N GLY A 199 -5.74 -13.72 -12.01
CA GLY A 199 -5.50 -12.43 -11.36
C GLY A 199 -6.80 -11.67 -11.07
N VAL A 200 -7.78 -11.71 -11.98
CA VAL A 200 -9.11 -11.12 -11.72
C VAL A 200 -9.83 -11.85 -10.58
N LEU A 201 -9.93 -13.17 -10.68
CA LEU A 201 -10.65 -14.01 -9.70
C LEU A 201 -10.03 -14.02 -8.31
N LEU A 202 -8.72 -13.76 -8.21
CA LEU A 202 -7.98 -13.61 -6.96
C LEU A 202 -8.41 -12.35 -6.20
N ILE A 203 -8.65 -11.24 -6.90
CA ILE A 203 -8.93 -9.93 -6.26
C ILE A 203 -10.41 -9.68 -6.01
N ILE A 204 -11.32 -10.29 -6.77
CA ILE A 204 -12.78 -10.17 -6.60
C ILE A 204 -13.25 -10.35 -5.13
N PRO A 205 -12.85 -11.41 -4.39
CA PRO A 205 -13.35 -11.64 -3.02
C PRO A 205 -12.72 -10.71 -1.98
N ILE A 206 -11.68 -9.97 -2.33
CA ILE A 206 -10.92 -9.21 -1.35
C ILE A 206 -11.54 -7.82 -1.16
N GLY A 207 -11.76 -7.41 0.09
CA GLY A 207 -12.35 -6.11 0.41
C GLY A 207 -11.36 -4.95 0.30
N GLY A 208 -11.89 -3.72 0.23
CA GLY A 208 -11.11 -2.48 0.15
C GLY A 208 -10.03 -2.32 1.23
N ALA A 209 -10.19 -2.90 2.42
CA ALA A 209 -9.25 -2.77 3.55
C ALA A 209 -8.01 -3.57 3.33
N ASP A 210 -8.17 -4.72 2.69
CA ASP A 210 -7.08 -5.65 2.46
C ASP A 210 -6.33 -5.28 1.18
N MET A 211 -6.86 -4.36 0.38
CA MET A 211 -6.21 -3.86 -0.84
C MET A 211 -4.75 -3.42 -0.61
N PRO A 212 -4.39 -2.72 0.48
CA PRO A 212 -3.01 -2.36 0.74
C PRO A 212 -2.10 -3.59 0.86
N THR A 213 -2.55 -4.62 1.58
CA THR A 213 -1.81 -5.89 1.74
C THR A 213 -1.73 -6.66 0.42
N VAL A 214 -2.82 -6.66 -0.35
CA VAL A 214 -2.85 -7.23 -1.70
C VAL A 214 -1.86 -6.53 -2.62
N ILE A 215 -1.79 -5.20 -2.60
CA ILE A 215 -0.84 -4.45 -3.43
C ILE A 215 0.60 -4.82 -3.09
N SER A 216 0.91 -4.97 -1.79
CA SER A 216 2.23 -5.43 -1.36
C SER A 216 2.54 -6.85 -1.83
N LEU A 217 1.54 -7.74 -1.85
CA LEU A 217 1.68 -9.11 -2.32
C LEU A 217 1.88 -9.16 -3.84
N LEU A 218 1.10 -8.36 -4.58
CA LEU A 218 1.23 -8.19 -6.02
C LEU A 218 2.59 -7.57 -6.38
N ASN A 219 3.14 -6.67 -5.55
CA ASN A 219 4.52 -6.19 -5.71
C ASN A 219 5.52 -7.35 -5.62
N SER A 220 5.34 -8.23 -4.62
CA SER A 220 6.19 -9.42 -4.48
C SER A 220 6.17 -10.29 -5.73
N TYR A 221 4.98 -10.50 -6.31
CA TYR A 221 4.82 -11.28 -7.54
C TYR A 221 5.44 -10.59 -8.76
N ALA A 222 5.34 -9.26 -8.87
CA ALA A 222 6.04 -8.51 -9.92
C ALA A 222 7.57 -8.68 -9.82
N GLY A 223 8.14 -8.56 -8.61
CA GLY A 223 9.56 -8.79 -8.38
C GLY A 223 10.00 -10.22 -8.71
N LEU A 224 9.22 -11.23 -8.29
CA LEU A 224 9.49 -12.63 -8.64
C LEU A 224 9.38 -12.89 -10.15
N ALA A 225 8.41 -12.27 -10.84
CA ALA A 225 8.30 -12.34 -12.30
C ALA A 225 9.53 -11.71 -12.99
N ALA A 226 10.01 -10.57 -12.49
CA ALA A 226 11.22 -9.92 -13.00
C ALA A 226 12.47 -10.78 -12.75
N SER A 227 12.55 -11.48 -11.62
CA SER A 227 13.65 -12.42 -11.35
C SER A 227 13.62 -13.61 -12.31
N ALA A 228 12.42 -14.17 -12.58
CA ALA A 228 12.22 -15.22 -13.55
C ALA A 228 12.59 -14.78 -14.98
N MET A 229 12.18 -13.58 -15.40
CA MET A 229 12.63 -12.95 -16.66
C MET A 229 14.16 -12.84 -16.70
N GLY A 230 14.79 -12.48 -15.59
CA GLY A 230 16.24 -12.44 -15.50
C GLY A 230 16.91 -13.78 -15.80
N PHE A 231 16.30 -14.91 -15.40
CA PHE A 231 16.79 -16.24 -15.79
C PHE A 231 16.52 -16.56 -17.26
N VAL A 232 15.39 -16.09 -17.83
CA VAL A 232 15.07 -16.28 -19.25
C VAL A 232 16.07 -15.55 -20.14
N LEU A 233 16.41 -14.31 -19.78
CA LEU A 233 17.31 -13.42 -20.53
C LEU A 233 18.80 -13.54 -20.15
N ASP A 234 19.16 -14.47 -19.25
CA ASP A 234 20.49 -14.56 -18.62
C ASP A 234 21.02 -13.21 -18.07
N ASN A 235 20.11 -12.41 -17.51
CA ASN A 235 20.39 -11.07 -17.03
C ASN A 235 20.46 -11.02 -15.49
N LYS A 236 21.69 -11.03 -14.97
CA LYS A 236 21.99 -10.99 -13.53
C LYS A 236 21.40 -9.78 -12.81
N LEU A 237 21.33 -8.62 -13.48
CA LEU A 237 20.75 -7.42 -12.89
C LEU A 237 19.27 -7.63 -12.58
N LEU A 238 18.50 -8.18 -13.54
CA LEU A 238 17.08 -8.47 -13.36
C LEU A 238 16.84 -9.55 -12.30
N ILE A 239 17.69 -10.58 -12.24
CA ILE A 239 17.63 -11.62 -11.20
C ILE A 239 17.73 -10.97 -9.81
N ILE A 240 18.74 -10.12 -9.61
CA ILE A 240 19.02 -9.51 -8.29
C ILE A 240 17.98 -8.45 -7.93
N ALA A 241 17.67 -7.54 -8.86
CA ALA A 241 16.67 -6.49 -8.63
C ALA A 241 15.28 -7.09 -8.36
N GLY A 242 14.87 -8.08 -9.16
CA GLY A 242 13.60 -8.78 -9.00
C GLY A 242 13.52 -9.57 -7.69
N ALA A 243 14.58 -10.28 -7.30
CA ALA A 243 14.61 -11.00 -6.03
C ALA A 243 14.53 -10.05 -4.83
N LEU A 244 15.20 -8.90 -4.91
CA LEU A 244 15.21 -7.88 -3.87
C LEU A 244 13.82 -7.25 -3.68
N ASP A 245 13.17 -6.85 -4.78
CA ASP A 245 11.80 -6.32 -4.78
C ASP A 245 10.78 -7.37 -4.33
N GLY A 246 10.90 -8.60 -4.86
CA GLY A 246 10.07 -9.75 -4.53
C GLY A 246 10.07 -10.05 -3.03
N ALA A 247 11.26 -10.12 -2.42
CA ALA A 247 11.43 -10.36 -0.99
C ALA A 247 10.90 -9.20 -0.14
N SER A 248 11.18 -7.95 -0.53
CA SER A 248 10.69 -6.76 0.17
C SER A 248 9.17 -6.70 0.20
N GLY A 249 8.52 -6.92 -0.95
CA GLY A 249 7.07 -6.96 -1.07
C GLY A 249 6.42 -8.06 -0.21
N LEU A 250 7.04 -9.24 -0.14
CA LEU A 250 6.53 -10.33 0.70
C LEU A 250 6.63 -9.99 2.19
N ILE A 251 7.79 -9.49 2.64
CA ILE A 251 8.01 -9.10 4.03
C ILE A 251 7.02 -8.00 4.44
N LEU A 252 6.85 -6.98 3.60
CA LEU A 252 5.90 -5.89 3.86
C LEU A 252 4.46 -6.42 3.97
N SER A 253 4.05 -7.33 3.08
CA SER A 253 2.72 -7.96 3.13
C SER A 253 2.48 -8.67 4.47
N VAL A 254 3.47 -9.41 4.97
CA VAL A 254 3.37 -10.13 6.24
C VAL A 254 3.28 -9.16 7.42
N ILE A 255 4.11 -8.09 7.42
CA ILE A 255 4.08 -7.06 8.46
C ILE A 255 2.71 -6.38 8.49
N MET A 256 2.14 -6.04 7.33
CA MET A 256 0.82 -5.44 7.23
C MET A 256 -0.29 -6.36 7.73
N CYS A 257 -0.29 -7.64 7.32
CA CYS A 257 -1.21 -8.65 7.85
C CYS A 257 -1.17 -8.69 9.38
N LYS A 258 0.03 -8.75 9.95
CA LYS A 258 0.24 -8.80 11.40
C LYS A 258 -0.27 -7.53 12.09
N ALA A 259 0.02 -6.36 11.52
CA ALA A 259 -0.45 -5.08 12.04
C ALA A 259 -1.99 -4.92 11.97
N MET A 260 -2.64 -5.57 11.01
CA MET A 260 -4.10 -5.60 10.88
C MET A 260 -4.76 -6.75 11.67
N ASN A 261 -3.98 -7.58 12.37
CA ASN A 261 -4.37 -8.86 12.94
C ASN A 261 -5.20 -9.75 11.98
N ARG A 262 -4.80 -9.77 10.71
CA ARG A 262 -5.36 -10.65 9.67
C ARG A 262 -4.36 -11.73 9.33
N SER A 263 -4.84 -12.95 9.10
CA SER A 263 -3.95 -14.03 8.67
C SER A 263 -3.53 -13.82 7.21
N PHE A 264 -2.25 -14.02 6.92
CA PHE A 264 -1.71 -13.93 5.56
C PHE A 264 -2.41 -14.89 4.60
N THR A 265 -2.74 -16.10 5.08
CA THR A 265 -3.49 -17.11 4.32
C THR A 265 -4.90 -16.64 3.94
N ASN A 266 -5.59 -15.92 4.83
CA ASN A 266 -6.92 -15.39 4.54
C ASN A 266 -6.88 -14.30 3.47
N VAL A 267 -5.83 -13.48 3.46
CA VAL A 267 -5.62 -12.46 2.41
C VAL A 267 -5.25 -13.12 1.07
N LEU A 268 -4.41 -14.16 1.09
CA LEU A 268 -3.92 -14.82 -0.12
C LEU A 268 -4.97 -15.68 -0.83
N PHE A 269 -5.91 -16.28 -0.08
CA PHE A 269 -6.95 -17.16 -0.64
C PHE A 269 -8.38 -16.60 -0.53
N GLY A 270 -8.55 -15.38 -0.04
CA GLY A 270 -9.78 -14.58 -0.14
C GLY A 270 -11.07 -15.15 0.47
N ALA A 271 -11.08 -16.36 1.04
CA ALA A 271 -12.31 -17.04 1.46
C ALA A 271 -12.08 -18.28 2.36
N PHE A 272 -10.98 -18.35 3.12
CA PHE A 272 -10.72 -19.46 4.06
C PHE A 272 -11.11 -19.19 5.52
N GLY A 273 -11.92 -18.17 5.75
CA GLY A 273 -12.40 -17.85 7.08
C GLY A 273 -13.15 -16.55 7.10
N GLN A 274 -14.37 -16.55 6.56
CA GLN A 274 -15.36 -15.65 7.13
C GLN A 274 -15.56 -16.13 8.57
N VAL A 275 -14.95 -15.42 9.52
CA VAL A 275 -15.49 -15.42 10.87
C VAL A 275 -16.93 -14.98 10.69
N GLN A 276 -17.85 -15.86 11.06
CA GLN A 276 -19.28 -15.62 11.07
C GLN A 276 -19.52 -14.19 11.53
N ALA A 277 -20.29 -13.43 10.76
CA ALA A 277 -20.81 -12.15 11.20
C ALA A 277 -21.38 -12.36 12.60
N GLY A 278 -20.69 -11.81 13.61
CA GLY A 278 -21.22 -11.74 14.96
C GLY A 278 -22.58 -11.08 14.86
N ALA A 279 -23.56 -11.66 15.53
CA ALA A 279 -24.92 -11.15 15.57
C ALA A 279 -24.89 -9.63 15.81
N GLU A 280 -25.71 -8.88 15.05
CA GLU A 280 -25.96 -7.47 15.34
C GLU A 280 -26.26 -7.34 16.84
N ALA A 281 -25.37 -6.65 17.56
CA ALA A 281 -25.65 -6.23 18.91
C ALA A 281 -26.88 -5.33 18.82
N LYS A 282 -28.02 -5.83 19.30
CA LYS A 282 -29.26 -5.05 19.44
C LYS A 282 -28.92 -3.79 20.22
N GLY A 283 -29.03 -2.65 19.54
CA GLY A 283 -28.69 -1.35 20.08
C GLY A 283 -29.54 -1.03 21.32
N GLU A 284 -28.88 -0.97 22.47
CA GLU A 284 -29.27 0.02 23.47
C GLU A 284 -28.96 1.41 22.90
N THR A 285 -29.88 2.35 23.02
CA THR A 285 -29.71 3.74 22.62
C THR A 285 -28.67 4.40 23.53
N ARG A 286 -27.39 4.11 23.32
CA ARG A 286 -26.29 4.67 24.08
C ARG A 286 -26.12 6.14 23.69
N THR A 287 -26.21 7.03 24.67
CA THR A 287 -26.10 8.47 24.46
C THR A 287 -24.67 8.87 24.17
N VAL A 288 -24.49 9.74 23.18
CA VAL A 288 -23.18 10.24 22.74
C VAL A 288 -23.07 11.71 23.14
N ARG A 289 -21.94 12.11 23.72
CA ARG A 289 -21.67 13.52 24.01
C ARG A 289 -21.13 14.21 22.76
N SER A 290 -21.72 15.33 22.39
CA SER A 290 -21.20 16.18 21.30
C SER A 290 -20.66 17.49 21.86
N ALA A 291 -19.70 18.09 21.16
CA ALA A 291 -19.10 19.37 21.50
C ALA A 291 -19.04 20.27 20.26
N THR A 292 -19.02 21.58 20.48
CA THR A 292 -18.73 22.54 19.39
C THR A 292 -17.23 22.76 19.22
N ALA A 293 -16.83 23.39 18.11
CA ALA A 293 -15.43 23.71 17.85
C ALA A 293 -14.85 24.68 18.90
N GLU A 294 -15.68 25.60 19.40
CA GLU A 294 -15.30 26.58 20.44
C GLU A 294 -15.08 25.91 21.81
N GLU A 295 -15.95 24.96 22.18
CA GLU A 295 -15.79 24.15 23.39
C GLU A 295 -14.51 23.30 23.31
N ALA A 296 -14.27 22.67 22.14
CA ALA A 296 -13.06 21.90 21.91
C ALA A 296 -11.79 22.77 21.97
N ALA A 297 -11.82 23.97 21.38
CA ALA A 297 -10.72 24.92 21.44
C ALA A 297 -10.40 25.32 22.89
N SER A 298 -11.43 25.59 23.71
CA SER A 298 -11.26 25.96 25.13
C SER A 298 -10.58 24.85 25.94
N ILE A 299 -10.98 23.59 25.70
CA ILE A 299 -10.36 22.43 26.37
C ILE A 299 -8.92 22.22 25.88
N LEU A 300 -8.67 22.37 24.57
CA LEU A 300 -7.33 22.25 23.99
C LEU A 300 -6.38 23.35 24.46
N GLU A 301 -6.88 24.56 24.70
CA GLU A 301 -6.12 25.69 25.24
C GLU A 301 -5.70 25.45 26.70
N ALA A 302 -6.53 24.76 27.48
CA ALA A 302 -6.23 24.41 28.88
C ALA A 302 -5.35 23.16 29.02
N ALA A 303 -5.13 22.40 27.95
CA ALA A 303 -4.35 21.17 27.98
C ALA A 303 -2.84 21.44 28.02
N SER A 304 -2.08 20.63 28.75
CA SER A 304 -0.61 20.66 28.72
C SER A 304 -0.03 19.67 27.69
N SER A 305 -0.74 18.58 27.43
CA SER A 305 -0.35 17.56 26.44
C SER A 305 -1.52 17.13 25.56
N VAL A 306 -1.30 17.18 24.24
CA VAL A 306 -2.28 16.81 23.22
C VAL A 306 -1.67 15.77 22.28
N ILE A 307 -2.32 14.62 22.17
CA ILE A 307 -1.93 13.58 21.21
C ILE A 307 -2.95 13.55 20.07
N ILE A 308 -2.51 13.90 18.87
CA ILE A 308 -3.34 13.89 17.66
C ILE A 308 -3.25 12.51 17.02
N VAL A 309 -4.41 11.91 16.75
CA VAL A 309 -4.54 10.59 16.12
C VAL A 309 -5.17 10.75 14.73
N PRO A 310 -4.35 10.88 13.67
CA PRO A 310 -4.83 11.03 12.30
C PRO A 310 -5.39 9.70 11.76
N GLY A 311 -6.48 9.78 10.98
CA GLY A 311 -7.04 8.65 10.26
C GLY A 311 -7.40 8.99 8.81
N TYR A 312 -8.00 8.02 8.11
CA TYR A 312 -8.33 8.18 6.69
C TYR A 312 -9.31 9.34 6.42
N GLY A 313 -10.19 9.67 7.37
CA GLY A 313 -11.08 10.83 7.23
C GLY A 313 -10.35 12.17 7.11
N MET A 314 -9.18 12.31 7.74
CA MET A 314 -8.31 13.49 7.58
C MET A 314 -7.77 13.58 6.15
N ALA A 315 -7.35 12.46 5.58
CA ALA A 315 -6.84 12.38 4.21
C ALA A 315 -7.92 12.71 3.18
N VAL A 316 -9.12 12.14 3.32
CA VAL A 316 -10.25 12.40 2.41
C VAL A 316 -10.66 13.87 2.43
N ALA A 317 -10.66 14.50 3.60
CA ALA A 317 -10.98 15.92 3.75
C ALA A 317 -9.85 16.87 3.32
N GLN A 318 -8.65 16.36 2.98
CA GLN A 318 -7.45 17.16 2.74
C GLN A 318 -7.16 18.12 3.91
N ALA A 319 -7.29 17.61 5.14
CA ALA A 319 -7.21 18.41 6.36
C ALA A 319 -5.77 18.55 6.91
N GLN A 320 -4.77 17.88 6.33
CA GLN A 320 -3.39 17.83 6.85
C GLN A 320 -2.77 19.22 7.09
N HIS A 321 -3.00 20.19 6.18
CA HIS A 321 -2.50 21.56 6.37
C HIS A 321 -3.23 22.32 7.48
N LYS A 322 -4.53 22.04 7.71
CA LYS A 322 -5.27 22.62 8.86
C LYS A 322 -4.84 21.99 10.18
N VAL A 323 -4.54 20.71 10.17
CA VAL A 323 -3.94 20.03 11.33
C VAL A 323 -2.56 20.60 11.63
N ARG A 324 -1.78 20.99 10.60
CA ARG A 324 -0.53 21.74 10.79
C ARG A 324 -0.74 23.10 11.46
N GLU A 325 -1.71 23.88 10.98
CA GLU A 325 -2.06 25.16 11.62
C GLU A 325 -2.45 24.97 13.09
N LEU A 326 -3.22 23.92 13.42
CA LEU A 326 -3.58 23.57 14.79
C LEU A 326 -2.34 23.19 15.63
N TYR A 327 -1.46 22.36 15.08
CA TYR A 327 -0.20 21.99 15.73
C TYR A 327 0.63 23.24 16.07
N ASP A 328 0.79 24.16 15.12
CA ASP A 328 1.55 25.40 15.35
C ASP A 328 0.87 26.31 16.39
N ALA A 329 -0.46 26.42 16.36
CA ALA A 329 -1.22 27.23 17.32
C ALA A 329 -1.08 26.72 18.76
N LEU A 330 -1.18 25.40 18.96
CA LEU A 330 -1.02 24.77 20.27
C LEU A 330 0.44 24.81 20.74
N THR A 331 1.40 24.53 19.85
CA THR A 331 2.83 24.56 20.20
C THR A 331 3.28 25.96 20.61
N LYS A 332 2.78 27.03 19.94
CA LYS A 332 3.06 28.42 20.33
C LYS A 332 2.57 28.76 21.74
N ARG A 333 1.54 28.06 22.23
CA ARG A 333 0.99 28.21 23.58
C ARG A 333 1.71 27.33 24.62
N GLY A 334 2.75 26.60 24.21
CA GLY A 334 3.54 25.73 25.09
C GLY A 334 2.94 24.36 25.34
N VAL A 335 1.89 23.97 24.60
CA VAL A 335 1.30 22.63 24.68
C VAL A 335 2.23 21.62 24.00
N ASP A 336 2.50 20.48 24.66
CA ASP A 336 3.26 19.39 24.05
C ASP A 336 2.35 18.60 23.11
N VAL A 337 2.53 18.83 21.80
CA VAL A 337 1.74 18.16 20.76
C VAL A 337 2.56 17.05 20.09
N LYS A 338 1.98 15.84 20.08
CA LYS A 338 2.54 14.65 19.42
C LYS A 338 1.51 14.01 18.50
N PHE A 339 1.98 13.29 17.50
CA PHE A 339 1.13 12.55 16.57
C PHE A 339 1.31 11.05 16.80
N ALA A 340 0.20 10.36 17.07
CA ALA A 340 0.19 8.91 17.24
C ALA A 340 -0.19 8.24 15.91
N ILE A 341 0.76 7.57 15.29
CA ILE A 341 0.57 6.95 13.97
C ILE A 341 0.33 5.46 14.14
N HIS A 342 -0.89 5.02 13.80
CA HIS A 342 -1.19 3.60 13.70
C HIS A 342 -0.62 3.03 12.39
N PRO A 343 0.04 1.85 12.38
CA PRO A 343 0.68 1.29 11.18
C PRO A 343 -0.24 1.08 9.96
N VAL A 344 -1.56 1.00 10.18
CA VAL A 344 -2.58 0.71 9.16
C VAL A 344 -3.58 1.87 9.01
N ALA A 345 -3.26 3.04 9.56
CA ALA A 345 -4.07 4.23 9.36
C ALA A 345 -4.02 4.68 7.89
N GLY A 346 -5.18 4.72 7.23
CA GLY A 346 -5.31 5.14 5.84
C GLY A 346 -5.56 3.99 4.88
N ARG A 347 -5.07 4.15 3.63
CA ARG A 347 -5.21 3.16 2.53
C ARG A 347 -3.86 2.61 2.02
N MET A 348 -2.76 2.88 2.70
CA MET A 348 -1.45 2.26 2.42
C MET A 348 -0.57 2.32 3.67
N PRO A 349 0.47 1.47 3.79
CA PRO A 349 1.51 1.64 4.80
C PRO A 349 2.10 3.04 4.74
N GLY A 350 2.23 3.69 5.89
CA GLY A 350 2.82 5.03 5.98
C GLY A 350 1.99 6.15 5.37
N HIS A 351 0.71 5.92 5.02
CA HIS A 351 -0.15 6.94 4.38
C HIS A 351 -0.17 8.23 5.21
N MET A 352 -0.38 8.11 6.54
CA MET A 352 -0.43 9.29 7.41
C MET A 352 0.93 9.98 7.52
N ASN A 353 2.04 9.23 7.56
CA ASN A 353 3.38 9.80 7.62
C ASN A 353 3.67 10.67 6.39
N VAL A 354 3.27 10.21 5.21
CA VAL A 354 3.46 10.94 3.95
C VAL A 354 2.66 12.25 3.95
N LEU A 355 1.37 12.21 4.32
CA LEU A 355 0.52 13.40 4.34
C LEU A 355 0.94 14.43 5.40
N LEU A 356 1.38 13.97 6.57
CA LEU A 356 1.86 14.88 7.62
C LEU A 356 3.21 15.48 7.26
N ALA A 357 4.09 14.72 6.59
CA ALA A 357 5.33 15.25 6.03
C ALA A 357 5.08 16.26 4.91
N GLU A 358 4.06 16.06 4.07
CA GLU A 358 3.61 17.05 3.07
C GLU A 358 3.11 18.35 3.73
N ALA A 359 2.50 18.25 4.92
CA ALA A 359 2.12 19.39 5.74
C ALA A 359 3.27 19.93 6.62
N ASP A 360 4.51 19.55 6.31
CA ASP A 360 5.76 19.94 6.98
C ASP A 360 5.86 19.58 8.47
N ILE A 361 5.02 18.67 9.00
CA ILE A 361 5.09 18.27 10.42
C ILE A 361 6.44 17.62 10.74
N PRO A 362 7.13 18.05 11.81
CA PRO A 362 8.43 17.47 12.17
C PRO A 362 8.34 15.97 12.47
N TYR A 363 9.24 15.18 11.87
CA TYR A 363 9.25 13.72 12.01
C TYR A 363 9.45 13.24 13.45
N ASP A 364 10.15 13.99 14.29
CA ASP A 364 10.34 13.70 15.72
C ASP A 364 9.02 13.76 16.51
N ARG A 365 7.99 14.41 15.97
CA ARG A 365 6.64 14.46 16.53
C ARG A 365 5.74 13.34 16.03
N LEU A 366 6.16 12.59 15.00
CA LEU A 366 5.43 11.45 14.46
C LEU A 366 5.90 10.17 15.15
N LEU A 367 5.11 9.70 16.11
CA LEU A 367 5.46 8.54 16.92
C LEU A 367 4.64 7.33 16.51
N ASP A 368 5.33 6.19 16.38
CA ASP A 368 4.69 4.91 16.12
C ASP A 368 3.85 4.47 17.34
N MET A 369 2.80 3.71 17.07
CA MET A 369 1.86 3.20 18.07
C MET A 369 2.53 2.59 19.32
N ASP A 370 3.58 1.77 19.14
CA ASP A 370 4.26 1.11 20.27
C ASP A 370 5.00 2.11 21.18
N ALA A 371 5.51 3.20 20.60
CA ALA A 371 6.23 4.24 21.35
C ALA A 371 5.26 5.20 22.08
N ILE A 372 4.12 5.52 21.46
CA ILE A 372 3.18 6.53 21.97
C ILE A 372 2.11 5.95 22.91
N ASN A 373 1.79 4.65 22.82
CA ASN A 373 0.78 4.01 23.66
C ASN A 373 1.02 4.14 25.18
N PRO A 374 2.26 3.99 25.70
CA PRO A 374 2.55 4.24 27.12
C PRO A 374 2.27 5.69 27.55
N GLU A 375 2.41 6.66 26.65
CA GLU A 375 2.19 8.07 26.96
C GLU A 375 0.72 8.49 26.93
N LEU A 376 -0.14 7.77 26.19
CA LEU A 376 -1.58 8.10 26.07
C LEU A 376 -2.31 8.15 27.42
N ALA A 377 -1.87 7.38 28.42
CA ALA A 377 -2.42 7.42 29.77
C ALA A 377 -2.12 8.73 30.53
N HIS A 378 -1.09 9.46 30.08
CA HIS A 378 -0.66 10.73 30.68
C HIS A 378 -1.11 11.96 29.88
N ALA A 379 -1.69 11.76 28.69
CA ALA A 379 -2.18 12.85 27.85
C ALA A 379 -3.47 13.47 28.40
N ASP A 380 -3.56 14.80 28.34
CA ASP A 380 -4.77 15.52 28.71
C ASP A 380 -5.88 15.35 27.67
N VAL A 381 -5.50 15.43 26.38
CA VAL A 381 -6.43 15.28 25.27
C VAL A 381 -5.87 14.33 24.22
N ALA A 382 -6.65 13.33 23.84
CA ALA A 382 -6.45 12.57 22.61
C ALA A 382 -7.42 13.09 21.53
N LEU A 383 -6.89 13.75 20.49
CA LEU A 383 -7.66 14.32 19.40
C LEU A 383 -7.65 13.38 18.18
N VAL A 384 -8.71 12.59 18.03
CA VAL A 384 -8.90 11.63 16.94
C VAL A 384 -9.52 12.33 15.72
N ILE A 385 -8.79 12.36 14.61
CA ILE A 385 -9.21 13.07 13.38
C ILE A 385 -9.49 12.06 12.27
N GLY A 386 -10.76 11.70 12.08
CA GLY A 386 -11.16 10.79 11.01
C GLY A 386 -10.62 9.37 11.12
N ALA A 387 -10.23 8.94 12.32
CA ALA A 387 -9.90 7.55 12.64
C ALA A 387 -11.11 6.85 13.29
N ASN A 388 -11.23 5.54 13.11
CA ASN A 388 -12.31 4.76 13.71
C ASN A 388 -11.80 3.41 14.24
N ASP A 389 -11.53 2.45 13.36
CA ASP A 389 -11.21 1.08 13.78
C ASP A 389 -9.91 1.00 14.57
N VAL A 390 -8.91 1.81 14.20
CA VAL A 390 -7.58 1.93 14.84
C VAL A 390 -7.61 2.47 16.27
N THR A 391 -8.76 2.98 16.71
CA THR A 391 -8.99 3.51 18.06
C THR A 391 -10.13 2.79 18.78
N ASN A 392 -10.62 1.65 18.25
CA ASN A 392 -11.80 0.97 18.78
C ASN A 392 -11.44 -0.02 19.92
N PRO A 393 -11.86 0.23 21.17
CA PRO A 393 -11.52 -0.61 22.33
C PRO A 393 -12.00 -2.06 22.23
N ALA A 394 -13.03 -2.33 21.41
CA ALA A 394 -13.56 -3.67 21.15
C ALA A 394 -12.47 -4.65 20.73
N ALA A 395 -11.43 -4.18 20.02
CA ALA A 395 -10.30 -5.01 19.60
C ALA A 395 -9.58 -5.71 20.77
N ARG A 396 -9.58 -5.13 21.98
CA ARG A 396 -8.86 -5.70 23.14
C ARG A 396 -9.65 -6.78 23.88
N HIS A 397 -10.98 -6.74 23.86
CA HIS A 397 -11.79 -7.54 24.79
C HIS A 397 -12.96 -8.29 24.14
N ASP A 398 -13.54 -7.79 23.06
CA ASP A 398 -14.66 -8.45 22.39
C ASP A 398 -14.17 -9.48 21.37
N ARG A 399 -14.22 -10.76 21.76
CA ARG A 399 -13.84 -11.89 20.90
C ARG A 399 -14.73 -12.10 19.69
N SER A 400 -15.94 -11.53 19.69
CA SER A 400 -16.86 -11.61 18.56
C SER A 400 -16.60 -10.53 17.51
N SER A 401 -15.82 -9.52 17.86
CA SER A 401 -15.48 -8.41 16.98
C SER A 401 -14.56 -8.87 15.83
N PRO A 402 -14.83 -8.45 14.58
CA PRO A 402 -13.93 -8.71 13.44
C PRO A 402 -12.52 -8.13 13.60
N ILE A 403 -12.32 -7.21 14.55
CA ILE A 403 -11.03 -6.58 14.86
C ILE A 403 -10.42 -7.09 16.17
N TYR A 404 -10.97 -8.14 16.78
CA TYR A 404 -10.41 -8.71 18.01
C TYR A 404 -8.94 -9.08 17.82
N GLY A 405 -8.08 -8.68 18.77
CA GLY A 405 -6.63 -8.90 18.76
C GLY A 405 -5.84 -7.92 17.88
N MET A 406 -6.50 -7.01 17.15
CA MET A 406 -5.82 -5.92 16.45
C MET A 406 -5.15 -5.00 17.49
N PRO A 407 -3.84 -4.73 17.39
CA PRO A 407 -3.22 -3.66 18.14
C PRO A 407 -3.94 -2.36 17.81
N ILE A 408 -4.26 -1.55 18.82
CA ILE A 408 -4.92 -0.25 18.63
C ILE A 408 -4.14 0.84 19.35
N LEU A 409 -4.46 2.09 19.02
CA LEU A 409 -4.06 3.23 19.83
C LEU A 409 -4.96 3.30 21.05
N ASP A 410 -4.36 3.27 22.24
CA ASP A 410 -5.05 3.30 23.54
C ASP A 410 -5.57 4.70 23.90
N VAL A 411 -6.26 5.36 22.95
CA VAL A 411 -6.79 6.72 23.12
C VAL A 411 -7.82 6.79 24.24
N ASP A 412 -8.48 5.66 24.53
CA ASP A 412 -9.38 5.49 25.65
C ASP A 412 -8.67 5.60 27.01
N LYS A 413 -7.34 5.67 27.08
CA LYS A 413 -6.61 5.91 28.33
C LYS A 413 -6.35 7.39 28.62
N ALA A 414 -6.50 8.28 27.64
CA ALA A 414 -6.34 9.72 27.84
C ALA A 414 -7.41 10.29 28.78
N ARG A 415 -7.16 11.46 29.36
CA ARG A 415 -8.11 12.13 30.27
C ARG A 415 -9.39 12.54 29.54
N THR A 416 -9.25 13.16 28.37
CA THR A 416 -10.34 13.54 27.47
C THR A 416 -10.06 13.02 26.06
N VAL A 417 -11.10 12.53 25.38
CA VAL A 417 -11.01 12.09 23.98
C VAL A 417 -11.92 12.95 23.14
N MET A 418 -11.41 13.50 22.05
CA MET A 418 -12.18 14.27 21.09
C MET A 418 -12.14 13.56 19.75
N VAL A 419 -13.30 13.34 19.12
CA VAL A 419 -13.37 12.62 17.84
C VAL A 419 -14.03 13.49 16.79
N ILE A 420 -13.29 13.79 15.73
CA ILE A 420 -13.79 14.53 14.56
C ILE A 420 -14.24 13.54 13.48
N LYS A 421 -15.54 13.53 13.18
CA LYS A 421 -16.13 12.72 12.09
C LYS A 421 -17.44 13.33 11.59
N ARG A 422 -17.86 12.97 10.36
CA ARG A 422 -19.07 13.55 9.73
C ARG A 422 -20.40 13.04 10.31
N SER A 423 -20.45 11.78 10.70
CA SER A 423 -21.67 11.09 11.15
C SER A 423 -21.31 9.91 12.06
N MET A 424 -22.30 9.22 12.64
CA MET A 424 -22.07 7.98 13.40
C MET A 424 -21.77 6.74 12.53
N SER A 425 -21.61 6.90 11.22
CA SER A 425 -21.31 5.79 10.31
C SER A 425 -20.05 5.01 10.74
N PRO A 426 -20.06 3.68 10.55
CA PRO A 426 -18.95 2.81 10.92
C PRO A 426 -17.71 3.07 10.06
N GLY A 427 -16.58 2.53 10.53
CA GLY A 427 -15.29 2.64 9.87
C GLY A 427 -15.15 1.63 8.74
N PHE A 428 -13.92 1.20 8.48
CA PHE A 428 -13.68 0.21 7.46
C PHE A 428 -14.32 -1.14 7.86
N ALA A 429 -14.13 -1.57 9.11
CA ALA A 429 -14.58 -2.86 9.62
C ALA A 429 -16.11 -3.00 9.67
N GLY A 430 -16.88 -1.95 9.41
CA GLY A 430 -18.34 -1.99 9.39
C GLY A 430 -18.99 -2.16 10.76
N ILE A 431 -18.22 -1.97 11.85
CA ILE A 431 -18.69 -2.07 13.23
C ILE A 431 -18.79 -0.70 13.88
N GLU A 432 -19.65 -0.60 14.89
CA GLU A 432 -19.67 0.55 15.79
C GLU A 432 -18.43 0.59 16.68
N ASN A 433 -18.12 1.77 17.19
CA ASN A 433 -16.96 1.98 18.04
C ASN A 433 -17.39 2.41 19.44
N GLU A 434 -17.01 1.59 20.40
CA GLU A 434 -17.37 1.76 21.81
C GLU A 434 -16.76 3.01 22.44
N LEU A 435 -15.63 3.49 21.90
CA LEU A 435 -14.97 4.72 22.32
C LEU A 435 -15.93 5.91 22.37
N TYR A 436 -16.86 5.99 21.41
CA TYR A 436 -17.76 7.14 21.25
C TYR A 436 -18.81 7.25 22.35
N TYR A 437 -19.00 6.18 23.12
CA TYR A 437 -19.98 6.11 24.19
C TYR A 437 -19.35 6.27 25.59
N LEU A 438 -18.03 6.49 25.67
CA LEU A 438 -17.36 6.76 26.95
C LEU A 438 -17.69 8.17 27.44
N ASP A 439 -17.85 8.34 28.76
CA ASP A 439 -18.19 9.63 29.38
C ASP A 439 -17.18 10.74 29.07
N LYS A 440 -15.93 10.36 28.84
CA LYS A 440 -14.81 11.25 28.52
C LYS A 440 -14.59 11.47 27.02
N ALA A 441 -15.39 10.85 26.17
CA ALA A 441 -15.34 11.04 24.73
C ALA A 441 -16.35 12.13 24.30
N MET A 442 -15.90 13.04 23.44
CA MET A 442 -16.70 14.12 22.89
C MET A 442 -16.63 14.05 21.36
N MET A 443 -17.79 14.09 20.72
CA MET A 443 -17.92 14.03 19.27
C MET A 443 -18.03 15.43 18.68
N LEU A 444 -17.12 15.73 17.75
CA LEU A 444 -17.10 16.95 16.95
C LEU A 444 -17.57 16.60 15.54
N PHE A 445 -18.87 16.83 15.28
CA PHE A 445 -19.47 16.46 14.00
C PHE A 445 -19.15 17.46 12.89
N GLY A 446 -18.64 16.96 11.77
CA GLY A 446 -18.39 17.78 10.58
C GLY A 446 -17.33 17.21 9.65
N ASP A 447 -17.06 17.93 8.56
CA ASP A 447 -15.90 17.67 7.73
C ASP A 447 -14.61 17.99 8.51
N ALA A 448 -13.60 17.11 8.43
CA ALA A 448 -12.41 17.24 9.26
C ALA A 448 -11.64 18.55 9.00
N LYS A 449 -11.60 19.04 7.76
CA LYS A 449 -10.90 20.28 7.42
C LYS A 449 -11.64 21.49 7.97
N ALA A 450 -12.97 21.49 7.88
CA ALA A 450 -13.81 22.56 8.41
C ALA A 450 -13.68 22.64 9.94
N VAL A 451 -13.94 21.53 10.63
CA VAL A 451 -13.92 21.48 12.10
C VAL A 451 -12.55 21.86 12.68
N VAL A 452 -11.46 21.30 12.13
CA VAL A 452 -10.10 21.69 12.56
C VAL A 452 -9.85 23.17 12.27
N GLY A 453 -10.28 23.67 11.12
CA GLY A 453 -10.17 25.09 10.78
C GLY A 453 -10.92 26.00 11.76
N ASP A 454 -12.11 25.61 12.21
CA ASP A 454 -12.90 26.38 13.16
C ASP A 454 -12.30 26.34 14.58
N ILE A 455 -11.72 25.20 15.00
CA ILE A 455 -10.93 25.12 16.23
C ILE A 455 -9.74 26.08 16.18
N VAL A 456 -9.00 26.12 15.06
CA VAL A 456 -7.85 27.03 14.88
C VAL A 456 -8.27 28.49 14.96
N LYS A 457 -9.42 28.86 14.39
CA LYS A 457 -9.96 30.22 14.49
C LYS A 457 -10.31 30.56 15.94
N ALA A 458 -11.04 29.68 16.63
CA ALA A 458 -11.41 29.89 18.02
C ALA A 458 -10.18 30.03 18.94
N LEU A 459 -9.12 29.24 18.70
CA LEU A 459 -7.84 29.37 19.39
C LEU A 459 -7.08 30.67 19.07
N SER A 460 -7.36 31.32 17.94
CA SER A 460 -6.73 32.59 17.57
C SER A 460 -7.47 33.78 18.17
N ASP A 461 -8.81 33.74 18.18
CA ASP A 461 -9.65 34.82 18.69
C ASP A 461 -9.66 34.91 20.23
N GLY A 462 -9.44 33.81 20.94
CA GLY A 462 -9.32 33.78 22.41
C GLY A 462 -8.06 34.44 22.98
N GLY A 463 -7.07 34.79 22.13
CA GLY A 463 -5.78 35.36 22.55
C GLY A 463 -5.74 36.88 22.74
N HIS A 464 -6.90 37.56 22.80
CA HIS A 464 -7.01 39.02 22.97
C HIS A 464 -7.68 39.45 24.29
N GLY A 465 -7.74 38.54 25.27
CA GLY A 465 -8.24 38.82 26.63
C GLY A 465 -7.16 39.20 27.61
#